data_AF-E3WI42-F1
#
_entry.id   AF-E3WI42-F1
#
_cell.length_a   1.000
_cell.length_b   1.000
_cell.length_c   1.000
_cell.angle_alpha   90.00
_cell.angle_beta   90.00
_cell.angle_gamma   90.00
#
_symmetry.space_group_name_H-M   'P 1'
#
loop_
_entity.id
_entity.type
_entity.pdbx_description
1 polymer ?
#
loop_
_entity_poly.entity_id
_entity_poly.type
_entity_poly.pdbx_seq_one_letter_code
_entity_poly.pdbx_strand_id
1 'polypeptide(L)'
;QLNVQDTIGIQEIWILDFQPYRFNIDALPVNELDGQLKMEQTSECSSVYETASWNDYFNDTYFSDKDAAGLSSKKLFTEFRRGPLNGEGFRDNKMIFSVDMGLFFSCKDSTNEEFIWQMTDITDDEIEYRAKLYTTNVRPKDPLVPTGGISFVQSHIELIWRLSRSALTKFLISSTALIRPILEFARVSAVYDVLERAVPTQSALHIRFRTVVDSDTQMLSYNTDSLVYVPENTNHGINVIDYQPVGTLDAAPDCEFRLDEGTQTQYQCQQTWEFKLVLDVDTSGQVDNRIPVDASGTFEFYFTTYGCQLTNNVFDKGTCEQVGTDPAKISALITIQTTVFIQDLEDDQVTIILESLTGAENEDLSYGTGSRGVAH
;
A
#
# COMPACT_ATOMS: atom_id res chain seq x y z
N GLN A 1 -14.36 -11.37 11.85
CA GLN A 1 -15.01 -11.60 13.16
C GLN A 1 -14.71 -10.45 14.11
N LEU A 2 -15.74 -9.70 14.54
CA LEU A 2 -15.70 -8.74 15.65
C LEU A 2 -16.34 -9.35 16.89
N ASN A 3 -15.69 -9.22 18.06
CA ASN A 3 -16.28 -9.58 19.35
C ASN A 3 -17.03 -8.37 19.94
N VAL A 4 -18.27 -8.57 20.37
CA VAL A 4 -19.07 -7.57 21.10
C VAL A 4 -19.54 -8.19 22.41
N GLN A 5 -19.33 -7.47 23.51
CA GLN A 5 -19.72 -7.94 24.83
C GLN A 5 -21.19 -7.61 25.10
N ASP A 6 -21.96 -8.62 25.48
CA ASP A 6 -23.39 -8.51 25.79
C ASP A 6 -23.62 -8.92 27.26
N THR A 7 -24.38 -8.11 28.00
CA THR A 7 -24.69 -8.38 29.42
C THR A 7 -26.09 -8.96 29.57
N ILE A 8 -26.22 -10.16 30.14
CA ILE A 8 -27.52 -10.80 30.29
C ILE A 8 -28.52 -9.95 31.07
N GLY A 9 -29.72 -9.79 30.52
CA GLY A 9 -30.82 -9.07 31.16
C GLY A 9 -30.68 -7.55 31.15
N ILE A 10 -29.62 -7.02 30.52
CA ILE A 10 -29.51 -5.59 30.21
C ILE A 10 -30.05 -5.39 28.80
N GLN A 11 -30.95 -4.44 28.64
CA GLN A 11 -31.43 -4.02 27.34
C GLN A 11 -30.32 -3.20 26.67
N GLU A 12 -29.62 -3.80 25.71
CA GLU A 12 -28.63 -3.12 24.87
C GLU A 12 -28.58 -3.74 23.48
N ILE A 13 -28.13 -2.96 22.49
CA ILE A 13 -27.83 -3.46 21.15
C ILE A 13 -26.52 -2.87 20.65
N TRP A 14 -25.72 -3.71 20.01
CA TRP A 14 -24.50 -3.29 19.32
C TRP A 14 -24.78 -3.07 17.83
N ILE A 15 -24.55 -1.84 17.37
CA ILE A 15 -24.62 -1.44 15.97
C ILE A 15 -23.20 -1.22 15.48
N LEU A 16 -22.82 -1.98 14.45
CA LEU A 16 -21.59 -1.80 13.70
C LEU A 16 -21.97 -1.11 12.39
N ASP A 17 -21.36 0.02 12.10
CA ASP A 17 -21.65 0.77 10.88
C ASP A 17 -20.41 1.56 10.43
N PHE A 18 -20.27 1.82 9.13
CA PHE A 18 -19.16 2.59 8.56
C PHE A 18 -19.43 4.10 8.55
N GLN A 19 -20.40 4.52 9.34
CA GLN A 19 -20.80 5.90 9.54
C GLN A 19 -21.08 6.12 11.03
N PRO A 20 -20.87 7.34 11.55
CA PRO A 20 -21.19 7.65 12.93
C PRO A 20 -22.69 7.50 13.20
N TYR A 21 -23.09 7.29 14.46
CA TYR A 21 -24.50 7.02 14.80
C TYR A 21 -25.40 8.21 14.46
N ARG A 22 -24.87 9.42 14.60
CA ARG A 22 -25.52 10.69 14.22
C ARG A 22 -25.11 11.17 12.82
N PHE A 23 -24.83 10.26 11.90
CA PHE A 23 -24.48 10.60 10.51
C PHE A 23 -25.60 11.41 9.84
N ASN A 24 -26.85 10.99 10.01
CA ASN A 24 -28.03 11.76 9.63
C ASN A 24 -28.91 12.00 10.86
N ILE A 25 -28.93 13.23 11.34
CA ILE A 25 -29.68 13.62 12.55
C ILE A 25 -31.20 13.46 12.39
N ASP A 26 -31.70 13.49 11.16
CA ASP A 26 -33.13 13.35 10.84
C ASP A 26 -33.53 11.89 10.60
N ALA A 27 -32.56 10.97 10.52
CA ALA A 27 -32.75 9.55 10.24
C ALA A 27 -31.74 8.70 11.02
N LEU A 28 -31.93 8.63 12.35
CA LEU A 28 -31.06 7.87 13.25
C LEU A 28 -31.36 6.35 13.19
N PRO A 29 -30.34 5.47 13.27
CA PRO A 29 -30.54 4.02 13.23
C PRO A 29 -31.61 3.48 14.19
N VAL A 30 -31.81 4.16 15.32
CA VAL A 30 -32.98 3.92 16.18
C VAL A 30 -33.81 5.20 16.24
N ASN A 31 -35.09 5.07 15.89
CA ASN A 31 -36.04 6.17 15.94
C ASN A 31 -36.30 6.58 17.40
N GLU A 32 -36.03 7.84 17.74
CA GLU A 32 -36.18 8.34 19.10
C GLU A 32 -37.64 8.45 19.58
N LEU A 33 -38.62 8.47 18.65
CA LEU A 33 -40.04 8.61 18.97
C LEU A 33 -40.67 7.30 19.46
N ASP A 34 -40.42 6.21 18.74
CA ASP A 34 -41.03 4.91 18.98
C ASP A 34 -40.02 3.83 19.40
N GLY A 35 -38.72 4.15 19.40
CA GLY A 35 -37.66 3.21 19.71
C GLY A 35 -37.52 2.11 18.66
N GLN A 36 -37.98 2.30 17.43
CA GLN A 36 -37.86 1.27 16.39
C GLN A 36 -36.45 1.29 15.79
N LEU A 37 -35.82 0.12 15.65
CA LEU A 37 -34.59 -0.07 14.90
C LEU A 37 -34.90 -0.01 13.41
N LYS A 38 -34.22 0.85 12.66
CA LYS A 38 -34.47 1.12 11.24
C LYS A 38 -33.29 0.68 10.38
N MET A 39 -33.42 -0.46 9.71
CA MET A 39 -32.40 -1.01 8.82
C MET A 39 -32.07 -0.06 7.65
N GLU A 40 -33.07 0.62 7.11
CA GLU A 40 -32.92 1.54 5.99
C GLU A 40 -32.14 2.83 6.35
N GLN A 41 -31.91 3.08 7.64
CA GLN A 41 -31.19 4.25 8.14
C GLN A 41 -29.73 3.94 8.50
N THR A 42 -29.27 2.72 8.20
CA THR A 42 -27.88 2.29 8.34
C THR A 42 -27.26 1.98 6.98
N SER A 43 -25.93 1.95 6.91
CA SER A 43 -25.24 1.65 5.64
C SER A 43 -25.61 0.26 5.14
N GLU A 44 -25.39 0.00 3.85
CA GLU A 44 -25.61 -1.32 3.25
C GLU A 44 -24.70 -2.42 3.84
N CYS A 45 -23.65 -2.02 4.55
CA CYS A 45 -22.67 -2.89 5.18
C CYS A 45 -22.72 -2.84 6.72
N SER A 46 -23.80 -2.30 7.28
CA SER A 46 -24.07 -2.31 8.72
C SER A 46 -24.48 -3.69 9.25
N SER A 47 -24.30 -3.91 10.56
CA SER A 47 -24.81 -5.09 11.27
C SER A 47 -26.33 -5.09 11.48
N VAL A 48 -27.03 -4.00 11.19
CA VAL A 48 -28.50 -3.94 11.29
C VAL A 48 -29.11 -4.55 10.04
N TYR A 49 -29.55 -5.81 10.13
CA TYR A 49 -30.03 -6.63 9.01
C TYR A 49 -31.57 -6.71 8.90
N GLU A 50 -32.30 -6.12 9.85
CA GLU A 50 -33.75 -6.04 9.81
C GLU A 50 -34.26 -4.82 10.59
N THR A 51 -35.46 -4.36 10.22
CA THR A 51 -36.20 -3.33 10.98
C THR A 51 -37.01 -4.04 12.05
N ALA A 52 -36.79 -3.69 13.31
CA ALA A 52 -37.32 -4.41 14.47
C ALA A 52 -37.96 -3.46 15.48
N SER A 53 -39.02 -3.91 16.15
CA SER A 53 -39.66 -3.12 17.21
C SER A 53 -38.80 -3.13 18.47
N TRP A 54 -38.94 -2.08 19.28
CA TRP A 54 -38.25 -1.92 20.55
C TRP A 54 -38.22 -3.18 21.43
N ASN A 55 -39.39 -3.83 21.57
CA ASN A 55 -39.53 -5.00 22.43
C ASN A 55 -38.82 -6.24 21.88
N ASP A 56 -38.53 -6.24 20.58
CA ASP A 56 -37.94 -7.38 19.88
C ASP A 56 -36.42 -7.31 19.93
N TYR A 57 -35.82 -6.15 19.64
CA TYR A 57 -34.36 -6.06 19.47
C TYR A 57 -33.56 -5.73 20.73
N PHE A 58 -34.20 -5.19 21.77
CA PHE A 58 -33.58 -5.05 23.10
C PHE A 58 -33.70 -6.30 23.96
N ASN A 59 -34.34 -7.35 23.44
CA ASN A 59 -34.38 -8.63 24.09
C ASN A 59 -33.05 -9.37 23.88
N ASP A 60 -32.57 -10.02 24.93
CA ASP A 60 -31.40 -10.90 24.96
C ASP A 60 -31.43 -11.99 23.86
N THR A 61 -32.60 -12.30 23.31
CA THR A 61 -32.79 -13.26 22.23
C THR A 61 -32.58 -12.69 20.82
N TYR A 62 -32.49 -11.37 20.67
CA TYR A 62 -32.34 -10.74 19.35
C TYR A 62 -30.99 -11.07 18.71
N PHE A 63 -29.92 -11.04 19.50
CA PHE A 63 -28.62 -11.54 19.07
C PHE A 63 -28.56 -13.06 19.24
N SER A 64 -29.12 -13.77 18.27
CA SER A 64 -29.05 -15.23 18.15
C SER A 64 -28.04 -15.65 17.10
N ASP A 65 -27.70 -16.94 17.09
CA ASP A 65 -26.95 -17.51 15.97
C ASP A 65 -27.74 -17.29 14.67
N LYS A 66 -27.10 -16.70 13.67
CA LYS A 66 -27.66 -16.46 12.33
C LYS A 66 -26.58 -16.71 11.29
N ASP A 67 -26.97 -17.34 10.18
CA ASP A 67 -26.10 -17.59 9.04
C ASP A 67 -26.40 -16.58 7.90
N ALA A 68 -25.74 -16.75 6.76
CA ALA A 68 -25.85 -15.82 5.64
C ALA A 68 -27.27 -15.75 5.07
N ALA A 69 -28.07 -16.81 5.18
CA ALA A 69 -29.47 -16.79 4.76
C ALA A 69 -30.29 -15.89 5.69
N GLY A 70 -30.03 -15.98 7.00
CA GLY A 70 -30.65 -15.14 8.04
C GLY A 70 -30.22 -13.68 8.03
N LEU A 71 -29.11 -13.32 7.37
CA LEU A 71 -28.54 -11.97 7.31
C LEU A 71 -28.57 -11.34 5.88
N SER A 72 -29.38 -11.90 4.98
CA SER A 72 -29.37 -11.56 3.55
C SER A 72 -29.81 -10.14 3.17
N SER A 73 -30.33 -9.33 4.11
CA SER A 73 -30.78 -7.96 3.83
C SER A 73 -29.64 -6.93 3.73
N LYS A 74 -28.44 -7.26 4.21
CA LYS A 74 -27.24 -6.42 4.17
C LYS A 74 -26.09 -7.19 3.55
N LYS A 75 -25.06 -6.47 3.10
CA LYS A 75 -24.02 -7.04 2.24
C LYS A 75 -22.83 -7.64 3.00
N LEU A 76 -22.51 -7.12 4.17
CA LEU A 76 -21.22 -7.39 4.80
C LEU A 76 -21.26 -8.56 5.80
N PHE A 77 -22.06 -8.45 6.85
CA PHE A 77 -22.08 -9.48 7.89
C PHE A 77 -22.81 -10.73 7.42
N THR A 78 -22.11 -11.85 7.45
CA THR A 78 -22.57 -13.14 6.93
C THR A 78 -22.93 -14.13 8.02
N GLU A 79 -22.47 -13.90 9.24
CA GLU A 79 -22.79 -14.79 10.36
C GLU A 79 -22.74 -14.05 11.70
N PHE A 80 -23.73 -14.31 12.54
CA PHE A 80 -23.72 -13.96 13.96
C PHE A 80 -23.58 -15.24 14.78
N ARG A 81 -22.63 -15.25 15.72
CA ARG A 81 -22.47 -16.33 16.70
C ARG A 81 -22.62 -15.79 18.10
N ARG A 82 -23.53 -16.37 18.86
CA ARG A 82 -23.74 -16.05 20.25
C ARG A 82 -22.70 -16.74 21.13
N GLY A 83 -22.07 -15.97 22.01
CA GLY A 83 -21.05 -16.49 22.93
C GLY A 83 -21.65 -17.27 24.10
N PRO A 84 -20.86 -18.14 24.76
CA PRO A 84 -21.26 -18.69 26.05
C PRO A 84 -21.32 -17.59 27.12
N LEU A 85 -22.16 -17.78 28.14
CA LEU A 85 -22.15 -16.95 29.34
C LEU A 85 -20.90 -17.23 30.17
N ASN A 86 -20.20 -16.17 30.58
CA ASN A 86 -19.17 -16.26 31.59
C ASN A 86 -19.76 -16.23 33.02
N GLY A 87 -18.92 -16.47 34.03
CA GLY A 87 -19.35 -16.51 35.44
C GLY A 87 -19.84 -15.18 36.02
N GLU A 88 -19.74 -14.09 35.25
CA GLU A 88 -20.13 -12.72 35.63
C GLU A 88 -21.37 -12.22 34.86
N GLY A 89 -21.96 -13.06 34.00
CA GLY A 89 -23.18 -12.73 33.25
C GLY A 89 -22.93 -12.05 31.90
N PHE A 90 -21.70 -12.00 31.41
CA PHE A 90 -21.36 -11.47 30.08
C PHE A 90 -21.28 -12.59 29.04
N ARG A 91 -21.56 -12.24 27.78
CA ARG A 91 -21.34 -13.09 26.60
C ARG A 91 -20.44 -12.37 25.60
N ASP A 92 -19.52 -13.13 25.02
CA ASP A 92 -18.70 -12.67 23.90
C ASP A 92 -19.35 -13.08 22.59
N ASN A 93 -20.26 -12.23 22.14
CA ASN A 93 -20.96 -12.39 20.87
C ASN A 93 -20.03 -12.03 19.70
N LYS A 94 -20.27 -12.63 18.54
CA LYS A 94 -19.41 -12.49 17.37
C LYS A 94 -20.23 -12.08 16.17
N MET A 95 -19.80 -11.02 15.49
CA MET A 95 -20.28 -10.64 14.17
C MET A 95 -19.20 -10.94 13.14
N ILE A 96 -19.52 -11.74 12.13
CA ILE A 96 -18.55 -12.32 11.21
C ILE A 96 -18.85 -11.82 9.79
N PHE A 97 -17.77 -11.43 9.12
CA PHE A 97 -17.69 -11.20 7.69
C PHE A 97 -16.86 -12.35 7.11
N SER A 98 -17.41 -13.04 6.11
CA SER A 98 -16.79 -14.20 5.47
C SER A 98 -17.04 -14.22 3.96
N VAL A 99 -17.17 -13.05 3.36
CA VAL A 99 -17.39 -12.85 1.91
C VAL A 99 -16.17 -12.20 1.28
N ASP A 100 -16.17 -12.11 -0.04
CA ASP A 100 -15.07 -11.57 -0.85
C ASP A 100 -14.74 -10.11 -0.48
N MET A 101 -13.44 -9.78 -0.45
CA MET A 101 -12.95 -8.44 -0.14
C MET A 101 -13.43 -7.39 -1.15
N GLY A 102 -13.69 -7.74 -2.40
CA GLY A 102 -14.27 -6.84 -3.39
C GLY A 102 -15.68 -6.38 -3.00
N LEU A 103 -16.48 -7.23 -2.36
CA LEU A 103 -17.77 -6.82 -1.79
C LEU A 103 -17.56 -5.79 -0.68
N PHE A 104 -16.54 -5.99 0.15
CA PHE A 104 -16.20 -5.05 1.23
C PHE A 104 -15.72 -3.68 0.70
N PHE A 105 -14.91 -3.66 -0.36
CA PHE A 105 -14.51 -2.41 -1.03
C PHE A 105 -15.66 -1.71 -1.74
N SER A 106 -16.68 -2.46 -2.17
CA SER A 106 -17.86 -1.91 -2.84
C SER A 106 -18.89 -1.30 -1.88
N CYS A 107 -18.70 -1.47 -0.58
CA CYS A 107 -19.60 -0.95 0.44
C CYS A 107 -19.75 0.57 0.35
N LYS A 108 -21.00 1.02 0.44
CA LYS A 108 -21.37 2.42 0.47
C LYS A 108 -22.00 2.83 1.79
N ASP A 109 -22.02 4.15 2.02
CA ASP A 109 -22.72 4.76 3.14
C ASP A 109 -24.25 4.59 3.05
N SER A 110 -25.00 5.13 4.03
CA SER A 110 -26.47 5.06 4.00
C SER A 110 -27.11 5.92 2.90
N THR A 111 -26.40 6.90 2.33
CA THR A 111 -26.90 7.68 1.18
C THR A 111 -26.77 6.92 -0.14
N ASN A 112 -25.91 5.89 -0.17
CA ASN A 112 -25.56 5.11 -1.37
C ASN A 112 -24.81 5.94 -2.43
N GLU A 113 -24.31 7.12 -2.04
CA GLU A 113 -23.58 8.03 -2.92
C GLU A 113 -22.07 7.84 -2.80
N GLU A 114 -21.55 7.58 -1.59
CA GLU A 114 -20.12 7.48 -1.32
C GLU A 114 -19.69 6.08 -0.88
N PHE A 115 -18.49 5.67 -1.31
CA PHE A 115 -17.84 4.45 -0.81
C PHE A 115 -17.28 4.66 0.59
N ILE A 116 -17.36 3.64 1.43
CA ILE A 116 -16.85 3.70 2.82
C ILE A 116 -15.31 3.72 2.88
N TRP A 117 -14.66 3.19 1.84
CA TRP A 117 -13.21 3.17 1.70
C TRP A 117 -12.77 4.42 0.97
N GLN A 118 -12.02 5.26 1.66
CA GLN A 118 -11.46 6.48 1.11
C GLN A 118 -9.97 6.27 0.88
N MET A 119 -9.50 6.65 -0.31
CA MET A 119 -8.07 6.74 -0.59
C MET A 119 -7.51 7.91 0.21
N THR A 120 -6.55 7.65 1.09
CA THR A 120 -6.01 8.67 2.00
C THR A 120 -4.56 9.03 1.73
N ASP A 121 -3.80 8.15 1.09
CA ASP A 121 -2.41 8.44 0.73
C ASP A 121 -1.99 7.72 -0.56
N ILE A 122 -1.13 8.38 -1.33
CA ILE A 122 -0.48 7.84 -2.53
C ILE A 122 0.99 8.22 -2.44
N THR A 123 1.83 7.20 -2.27
CA THR A 123 3.28 7.35 -2.30
C THR A 123 3.88 6.60 -3.49
N ASP A 124 5.17 6.75 -3.72
CA ASP A 124 5.89 6.05 -4.80
C ASP A 124 5.77 4.51 -4.70
N ASP A 125 5.65 3.99 -3.47
CA ASP A 125 5.70 2.55 -3.17
C ASP A 125 4.35 1.97 -2.71
N GLU A 126 3.39 2.81 -2.33
CA GLU A 126 2.16 2.37 -1.65
C GLU A 126 0.93 3.24 -1.99
N ILE A 127 -0.23 2.60 -2.17
CA ILE A 127 -1.54 3.25 -2.15
C ILE A 127 -2.27 2.83 -0.87
N GLU A 128 -2.70 3.79 -0.05
CA GLU A 128 -3.41 3.56 1.20
C GLU A 128 -4.90 3.93 1.07
N TYR A 129 -5.75 2.99 1.49
CA TYR A 129 -7.18 3.20 1.70
C TYR A 129 -7.50 3.07 3.18
N ARG A 130 -8.35 3.96 3.69
CA ARG A 130 -8.86 3.90 5.06
C ARG A 130 -10.38 3.83 5.07
N ALA A 131 -10.89 3.10 6.05
CA ALA A 131 -12.30 3.11 6.43
C ALA A 131 -12.41 3.16 7.96
N LYS A 132 -13.49 3.73 8.48
CA LYS A 132 -13.77 3.75 9.92
C LYS A 132 -15.00 2.92 10.21
N LEU A 133 -14.83 1.85 10.98
CA LEU A 133 -15.93 1.06 11.50
C LEU A 133 -16.31 1.58 12.88
N TYR A 134 -17.49 2.13 13.02
CA TYR A 134 -18.04 2.59 14.29
C TYR A 134 -18.73 1.45 15.03
N THR A 135 -18.41 1.31 16.31
CA THR A 135 -19.04 0.35 17.22
C THR A 135 -19.88 1.12 18.22
N THR A 136 -21.21 0.96 18.15
CA THR A 136 -22.16 1.74 18.94
C THR A 136 -22.97 0.83 19.84
N ASN A 137 -22.81 0.96 21.17
CA ASN A 137 -23.70 0.34 22.14
C ASN A 137 -24.87 1.29 22.38
N VAL A 138 -26.05 0.93 21.89
CA VAL A 138 -27.28 1.68 22.06
C VAL A 138 -28.07 1.08 23.22
N ARG A 139 -28.59 1.94 24.08
CA ARG A 139 -29.35 1.58 25.27
C ARG A 139 -30.71 2.26 25.26
N PRO A 140 -31.72 1.58 25.80
CA PRO A 140 -33.06 2.10 25.82
C PRO A 140 -33.16 3.37 26.67
N LYS A 141 -33.97 4.30 26.19
CA LYS A 141 -34.68 5.30 26.97
C LYS A 141 -35.34 4.70 28.22
N ASP A 142 -35.26 5.42 29.34
CA ASP A 142 -36.11 5.18 30.51
C ASP A 142 -37.58 5.48 30.14
N PRO A 143 -38.49 4.49 30.13
CA PRO A 143 -39.89 4.70 29.76
C PRO A 143 -40.62 5.67 30.71
N LEU A 144 -40.07 5.95 31.90
CA LEU A 144 -40.62 6.90 32.88
C LEU A 144 -40.21 8.35 32.62
N VAL A 145 -39.30 8.62 31.68
CA VAL A 145 -38.81 9.97 31.35
C VAL A 145 -39.18 10.31 29.89
N PRO A 146 -40.33 10.96 29.64
CA PRO A 146 -40.83 11.22 28.28
C PRO A 146 -39.89 12.09 27.43
N THR A 147 -39.08 12.94 28.07
CA THR A 147 -38.12 13.84 27.44
C THR A 147 -36.72 13.24 27.25
N GLY A 148 -36.50 12.01 27.73
CA GLY A 148 -35.22 11.32 27.55
C GLY A 148 -35.10 10.77 26.12
N GLY A 149 -33.97 11.04 25.47
CA GLY A 149 -33.59 10.41 24.21
C GLY A 149 -33.02 9.01 24.41
N ILE A 150 -32.60 8.38 23.31
CA ILE A 150 -31.87 7.12 23.35
C ILE A 150 -30.43 7.40 23.77
N SER A 151 -29.90 6.58 24.68
CA SER A 151 -28.51 6.73 25.12
C SER A 151 -27.62 5.81 24.32
N PHE A 152 -26.47 6.30 23.87
CA PHE A 152 -25.49 5.46 23.19
C PHE A 152 -24.07 5.84 23.57
N VAL A 153 -23.18 4.85 23.48
CA VAL A 153 -21.72 5.03 23.54
C VAL A 153 -21.18 4.55 22.21
N GLN A 154 -20.36 5.38 21.55
CA GLN A 154 -19.76 5.07 20.27
C GLN A 154 -18.24 5.07 20.38
N SER A 155 -17.61 4.04 19.84
CA SER A 155 -16.19 3.96 19.56
C SER A 155 -15.98 3.70 18.07
N HIS A 156 -14.72 3.71 17.62
CA HIS A 156 -14.40 3.40 16.23
C HIS A 156 -13.11 2.60 16.11
N ILE A 157 -13.01 1.88 15.00
CA ILE A 157 -11.86 1.10 14.58
C ILE A 157 -11.43 1.66 13.23
N GLU A 158 -10.16 2.06 13.12
CA GLU A 158 -9.58 2.43 11.83
C GLU A 158 -9.11 1.18 11.10
N LEU A 159 -9.65 0.97 9.91
CA LEU A 159 -9.22 -0.06 8.99
C LEU A 159 -8.31 0.59 7.95
N ILE A 160 -7.15 -0.01 7.73
CA ILE A 160 -6.15 0.47 6.79
C ILE A 160 -5.86 -0.67 5.83
N TRP A 161 -6.03 -0.40 4.53
CA TRP A 161 -5.66 -1.32 3.46
C TRP A 161 -4.60 -0.68 2.58
N ARG A 162 -3.52 -1.42 2.31
CA ARG A 162 -2.35 -0.91 1.59
C ARG A 162 -2.04 -1.80 0.41
N LEU A 163 -1.89 -1.19 -0.76
CA LEU A 163 -1.39 -1.84 -1.96
C LEU A 163 0.08 -1.47 -2.14
N SER A 164 0.98 -2.40 -1.81
CA SER A 164 2.42 -2.22 -2.02
C SER A 164 2.80 -2.61 -3.45
N ARG A 165 3.48 -1.71 -4.16
CA ARG A 165 4.03 -1.99 -5.49
C ARG A 165 5.41 -2.62 -5.33
N SER A 166 5.53 -3.90 -5.67
CA SER A 166 6.84 -4.58 -5.72
C SER A 166 7.29 -4.70 -7.18
N ALA A 167 8.34 -3.98 -7.55
CA ALA A 167 9.07 -4.23 -8.80
C ALA A 167 10.17 -5.26 -8.51
N LEU A 168 10.05 -6.47 -9.08
CA LEU A 168 11.13 -7.46 -9.04
C LEU A 168 12.11 -7.14 -10.14
N THR A 169 13.35 -6.81 -9.76
CA THR A 169 14.42 -6.49 -10.70
C THR A 169 15.57 -7.48 -10.61
N LYS A 170 15.83 -8.21 -11.71
CA LYS A 170 17.03 -9.03 -11.87
C LYS A 170 18.02 -8.28 -12.75
N PHE A 171 19.25 -8.13 -12.27
CA PHE A 171 20.32 -7.45 -12.98
C PHE A 171 21.45 -8.41 -13.32
N LEU A 172 21.84 -8.43 -14.59
CA LEU A 172 23.08 -9.06 -15.04
C LEU A 172 23.88 -8.00 -15.78
N ILE A 173 24.97 -7.53 -15.16
CA ILE A 173 25.89 -6.60 -15.81
C ILE A 173 27.09 -7.35 -16.36
N SER A 174 27.43 -7.07 -17.61
CA SER A 174 28.60 -7.59 -18.31
C SER A 174 29.34 -6.45 -19.02
N SER A 175 30.61 -6.66 -19.35
CA SER A 175 31.46 -5.66 -20.01
C SER A 175 32.29 -6.34 -21.09
N THR A 176 32.54 -5.66 -22.21
CA THR A 176 33.40 -6.16 -23.30
C THR A 176 34.88 -5.82 -23.11
N ALA A 177 35.22 -4.91 -22.19
CA ALA A 177 36.58 -4.45 -21.92
C ALA A 177 37.09 -4.92 -20.54
N LEU A 178 38.37 -4.67 -20.23
CA LEU A 178 39.01 -4.81 -18.89
C LEU A 178 38.44 -3.82 -17.85
N ILE A 179 37.12 -3.59 -17.90
CA ILE A 179 36.36 -2.77 -16.96
C ILE A 179 35.45 -3.72 -16.21
N ARG A 180 35.55 -3.70 -14.89
CA ARG A 180 34.66 -4.45 -14.00
C ARG A 180 33.54 -3.53 -13.53
N PRO A 181 32.30 -3.68 -14.04
CA PRO A 181 31.16 -2.94 -13.53
C PRO A 181 30.63 -3.59 -12.24
N ILE A 182 30.25 -2.76 -11.28
CA ILE A 182 29.65 -3.14 -10.01
C ILE A 182 28.34 -2.38 -9.90
N LEU A 183 27.21 -3.08 -9.99
CA LEU A 183 25.90 -2.47 -9.76
C LEU A 183 25.83 -1.98 -8.30
N GLU A 184 25.48 -0.72 -8.10
CA GLU A 184 25.23 -0.19 -6.76
C GLU A 184 23.75 -0.29 -6.43
N PHE A 185 22.89 0.23 -7.31
CA PHE A 185 21.46 0.01 -7.25
C PHE A 185 20.82 0.18 -8.63
N ALA A 186 19.62 -0.35 -8.78
CA ALA A 186 18.69 0.14 -9.77
C ALA A 186 17.27 0.10 -9.20
N ARG A 187 16.55 1.21 -9.33
CA ARG A 187 15.24 1.44 -8.74
C ARG A 187 14.23 1.68 -9.84
N VAL A 188 13.07 1.05 -9.70
CA VAL A 188 11.94 1.22 -10.60
C VAL A 188 10.85 1.94 -9.83
N SER A 189 10.30 3.01 -10.39
CA SER A 189 9.23 3.79 -9.78
C SER A 189 8.13 4.11 -10.79
N ALA A 190 6.95 4.46 -10.30
CA ALA A 190 5.83 4.88 -11.13
C ALA A 190 6.09 6.27 -11.75
N VAL A 191 5.50 6.52 -12.91
CA VAL A 191 5.46 7.84 -13.55
C VAL A 191 4.09 8.46 -13.30
N TYR A 192 4.06 9.75 -12.97
CA TYR A 192 2.84 10.50 -12.69
C TYR A 192 2.62 11.60 -13.73
N ASP A 193 1.37 11.81 -14.15
CA ASP A 193 1.00 12.90 -15.03
C ASP A 193 0.90 14.24 -14.27
N VAL A 194 0.60 15.33 -14.99
CA VAL A 194 0.46 16.68 -14.41
C VAL A 194 -0.67 16.82 -13.38
N LEU A 195 -1.51 15.80 -13.23
CA LEU A 195 -2.60 15.73 -12.26
C LEU A 195 -2.30 14.71 -11.14
N GLU A 196 -1.03 14.29 -10.98
CA GLU A 196 -0.56 13.33 -9.98
C GLU A 196 -1.18 11.93 -10.12
N ARG A 197 -1.60 11.54 -11.34
CA ARG A 197 -2.13 10.19 -11.60
C ARG A 197 -1.06 9.31 -12.21
N ALA A 198 -0.97 8.07 -11.73
CA ALA A 198 -0.03 7.09 -12.26
C ALA A 198 -0.33 6.80 -13.75
N VAL A 199 0.72 6.79 -14.57
CA VAL A 199 0.66 6.47 -16.00
C VAL A 199 1.05 5.00 -16.19
N PRO A 200 0.09 4.08 -16.35
CA PRO A 200 0.35 2.64 -16.33
C PRO A 200 1.16 2.13 -17.54
N THR A 201 1.25 2.93 -18.60
CA THR A 201 2.06 2.64 -19.79
C THR A 201 3.49 3.14 -19.68
N GLN A 202 3.90 3.64 -18.51
CA GLN A 202 5.24 4.20 -18.31
C GLN A 202 5.86 3.73 -16.99
N SER A 203 7.19 3.61 -16.99
CA SER A 203 7.95 3.26 -15.79
C SER A 203 9.24 4.08 -15.73
N ALA A 204 9.53 4.68 -14.59
CA ALA A 204 10.81 5.34 -14.35
C ALA A 204 11.83 4.32 -13.85
N LEU A 205 13.04 4.39 -14.38
CA LEU A 205 14.17 3.54 -14.04
C LEU A 205 15.37 4.43 -13.66
N HIS A 206 15.91 4.21 -12.47
CA HIS A 206 17.07 4.91 -11.95
C HIS A 206 18.18 3.90 -11.67
N ILE A 207 19.23 3.92 -12.49
CA ILE A 207 20.35 2.97 -12.43
C ILE A 207 21.59 3.71 -11.93
N ARG A 208 22.32 3.08 -11.01
CA ARG A 208 23.65 3.51 -10.62
C ARG A 208 24.60 2.33 -10.54
N PHE A 209 25.74 2.46 -11.21
CA PHE A 209 26.81 1.48 -11.14
C PHE A 209 28.17 2.17 -11.07
N ARG A 210 29.13 1.43 -10.53
CA ARG A 210 30.54 1.84 -10.43
C ARG A 210 31.36 1.02 -11.41
N THR A 211 32.24 1.68 -12.15
CA THR A 211 33.21 1.03 -13.02
C THR A 211 34.56 0.97 -12.33
N VAL A 212 35.22 -0.18 -12.39
CA VAL A 212 36.59 -0.37 -11.91
C VAL A 212 37.48 -0.65 -13.12
N VAL A 213 38.46 0.22 -13.34
CA VAL A 213 39.49 0.04 -14.37
C VAL A 213 40.73 -0.56 -13.72
N ASP A 214 41.26 -1.65 -14.28
CA ASP A 214 42.43 -2.35 -13.74
C ASP A 214 43.76 -1.63 -14.10
N SER A 215 43.82 -0.33 -13.78
CA SER A 215 44.94 0.58 -14.05
C SER A 215 44.85 1.80 -13.14
N ASP A 216 46.02 2.31 -12.75
CA ASP A 216 46.22 3.56 -12.02
C ASP A 216 46.45 4.76 -12.95
N THR A 217 46.53 4.52 -14.26
CA THR A 217 46.78 5.54 -15.30
C THR A 217 45.64 5.71 -16.29
N GLN A 218 44.53 4.97 -16.11
CA GLN A 218 43.39 5.04 -17.02
C GLN A 218 42.10 5.45 -16.30
N MET A 219 41.25 6.17 -17.04
CA MET A 219 39.91 6.54 -16.63
C MET A 219 38.92 6.42 -17.80
N LEU A 220 37.63 6.49 -17.49
CA LEU A 220 36.55 6.41 -18.45
C LEU A 220 35.85 7.76 -18.56
N SER A 221 35.39 8.05 -19.78
CA SER A 221 34.41 9.10 -20.05
C SER A 221 33.21 8.45 -20.75
N TYR A 222 32.00 8.77 -20.29
CA TYR A 222 30.79 8.29 -20.95
C TYR A 222 30.67 8.89 -22.35
N ASN A 223 30.11 8.17 -23.30
CA ASN A 223 29.80 8.73 -24.61
C ASN A 223 28.37 9.28 -24.57
N THR A 224 28.20 10.60 -24.66
CA THR A 224 26.87 11.23 -24.65
C THR A 224 25.97 10.61 -25.70
N ASP A 225 24.68 10.41 -25.38
CA ASP A 225 23.66 9.86 -26.27
C ASP A 225 23.97 8.45 -26.82
N SER A 226 24.86 7.71 -26.15
CA SER A 226 25.20 6.34 -26.52
C SER A 226 24.36 5.29 -25.82
N LEU A 227 23.47 5.68 -24.91
CA LEU A 227 22.57 4.73 -24.23
C LEU A 227 21.69 4.04 -25.26
N VAL A 228 21.76 2.71 -25.33
CA VAL A 228 20.87 1.90 -26.16
C VAL A 228 20.05 1.00 -25.25
N TYR A 229 18.74 0.97 -25.46
CA TYR A 229 17.83 -0.01 -24.86
C TYR A 229 17.33 -0.94 -25.95
N VAL A 230 17.63 -2.24 -25.81
CA VAL A 230 17.14 -3.31 -26.65
C VAL A 230 16.07 -4.06 -25.85
N PRO A 231 14.78 -3.74 -26.05
CA PRO A 231 13.71 -4.40 -25.31
C PRO A 231 13.50 -5.84 -25.76
N GLU A 232 13.03 -6.70 -24.87
CA GLU A 232 12.59 -8.05 -25.24
C GLU A 232 11.26 -8.01 -26.03
N ASN A 233 10.37 -7.06 -25.71
CA ASN A 233 9.19 -6.73 -26.51
C ASN A 233 9.47 -5.48 -27.36
N THR A 234 9.40 -5.60 -28.68
CA THR A 234 9.66 -4.49 -29.62
C THR A 234 8.71 -3.30 -29.50
N ASN A 235 7.60 -3.45 -28.77
CA ASN A 235 6.67 -2.36 -28.49
C ASN A 235 7.07 -1.52 -27.27
N HIS A 236 8.08 -1.93 -26.50
CA HIS A 236 8.67 -1.12 -25.44
C HIS A 236 9.72 -0.17 -26.03
N GLY A 237 10.01 0.91 -25.31
CA GLY A 237 11.02 1.87 -25.75
C GLY A 237 11.47 2.78 -24.62
N ILE A 238 12.52 3.54 -24.88
CA ILE A 238 12.83 4.70 -24.03
C ILE A 238 11.89 5.82 -24.46
N ASN A 239 11.06 6.29 -23.54
CA ASN A 239 10.23 7.47 -23.72
C ASN A 239 11.08 8.74 -23.57
N VAL A 240 11.79 8.86 -22.45
CA VAL A 240 12.61 10.01 -22.08
C VAL A 240 13.87 9.57 -21.33
N ILE A 241 14.97 10.29 -21.52
CA ILE A 241 16.17 10.21 -20.68
C ILE A 241 16.18 11.45 -19.78
N ASP A 242 15.74 11.30 -18.52
CA ASP A 242 15.68 12.39 -17.55
C ASP A 242 17.07 12.83 -17.12
N TYR A 243 18.00 11.87 -17.00
CA TYR A 243 19.37 12.13 -16.62
C TYR A 243 20.33 11.10 -17.21
N GLN A 244 21.43 11.59 -17.78
CA GLN A 244 22.60 10.79 -18.13
C GLN A 244 23.87 11.61 -17.85
N PRO A 245 25.02 10.96 -17.63
CA PRO A 245 26.29 11.67 -17.45
C PRO A 245 26.64 12.50 -18.68
N VAL A 246 27.33 13.63 -18.46
CA VAL A 246 27.86 14.43 -19.55
C VAL A 246 29.07 13.71 -20.15
N GLY A 247 29.04 13.40 -21.44
CA GLY A 247 30.08 12.64 -22.11
C GLY A 247 31.27 13.48 -22.57
N THR A 248 31.83 14.27 -21.66
CA THR A 248 33.12 14.93 -21.84
C THR A 248 34.09 14.42 -20.80
N LEU A 249 35.38 14.47 -21.10
CA LEU A 249 36.40 14.04 -20.15
C LEU A 249 36.40 14.92 -18.88
N ASP A 250 36.23 16.23 -19.04
CA ASP A 250 36.21 17.18 -17.92
C ASP A 250 35.05 16.92 -16.95
N ALA A 251 33.89 16.54 -17.48
CA ALA A 251 32.70 16.23 -16.70
C ALA A 251 32.65 14.77 -16.21
N ALA A 252 33.59 13.92 -16.63
CA ALA A 252 33.69 12.57 -16.10
C ALA A 252 33.95 12.62 -14.58
N PRO A 253 33.27 11.77 -13.78
CA PRO A 253 33.52 11.65 -12.35
C PRO A 253 34.99 11.42 -12.08
N ASP A 254 35.51 12.04 -11.03
CA ASP A 254 36.91 11.85 -10.66
C ASP A 254 37.16 10.41 -10.20
N CYS A 255 38.36 9.91 -10.48
CA CYS A 255 38.76 8.58 -10.06
C CYS A 255 38.94 8.49 -8.55
N GLU A 256 38.18 7.60 -7.94
CA GLU A 256 38.47 7.15 -6.58
C GLU A 256 39.48 6.01 -6.66
N PHE A 257 40.75 6.31 -6.37
CA PHE A 257 41.80 5.29 -6.38
C PHE A 257 41.69 4.39 -5.15
N ARG A 258 41.48 3.10 -5.40
CA ARG A 258 41.47 2.07 -4.37
C ARG A 258 42.39 0.93 -4.78
N LEU A 259 42.98 0.25 -3.80
CA LEU A 259 43.72 -0.97 -4.08
C LEU A 259 42.78 -2.08 -4.56
N ASP A 260 43.28 -2.94 -5.44
CA ASP A 260 42.56 -4.07 -5.99
C ASP A 260 42.07 -5.03 -4.89
N GLU A 261 40.84 -5.50 -5.05
CA GLU A 261 40.22 -6.48 -4.16
C GLU A 261 40.76 -7.87 -4.47
N GLY A 262 41.95 -8.18 -3.98
CA GLY A 262 42.55 -9.50 -4.11
C GLY A 262 44.01 -9.49 -3.70
N THR A 263 44.84 -8.80 -4.47
CA THR A 263 46.28 -8.73 -4.20
C THR A 263 46.65 -7.56 -3.29
N GLN A 264 45.83 -6.50 -3.26
CA GLN A 264 46.12 -5.25 -2.56
C GLN A 264 47.46 -4.61 -2.98
N THR A 265 47.86 -4.81 -4.23
CA THR A 265 49.16 -4.34 -4.75
C THR A 265 49.03 -3.30 -5.85
N GLN A 266 47.86 -3.20 -6.49
CA GLN A 266 47.63 -2.30 -7.62
C GLN A 266 46.51 -1.32 -7.31
N TYR A 267 46.73 -0.03 -7.58
CA TYR A 267 45.65 0.97 -7.53
C TYR A 267 44.78 0.85 -8.78
N GLN A 268 43.47 0.93 -8.56
CA GLN A 268 42.43 0.89 -9.58
C GLN A 268 41.64 2.19 -9.50
N CYS A 269 41.44 2.84 -10.65
CA CYS A 269 40.48 3.95 -10.74
C CYS A 269 39.05 3.39 -10.66
N GLN A 270 38.25 3.99 -9.78
CA GLN A 270 36.82 3.71 -9.67
C GLN A 270 36.01 4.98 -9.96
N GLN A 271 35.02 4.86 -10.84
CA GLN A 271 34.12 5.98 -11.21
C GLN A 271 32.67 5.53 -11.12
N THR A 272 31.80 6.42 -10.68
CA THR A 272 30.39 6.12 -10.45
C THR A 272 29.50 6.84 -11.46
N TRP A 273 28.56 6.11 -12.04
CA TRP A 273 27.70 6.58 -13.12
C TRP A 273 26.24 6.39 -12.76
N GLU A 274 25.42 7.42 -13.00
CA GLU A 274 24.00 7.45 -12.67
C GLU A 274 23.19 7.77 -13.94
N PHE A 275 22.08 7.08 -14.12
CA PHE A 275 21.17 7.22 -15.26
C PHE A 275 19.73 7.22 -14.75
N LYS A 276 18.90 8.13 -15.25
CA LYS A 276 17.46 8.16 -15.00
C LYS A 276 16.73 8.23 -16.33
N LEU A 277 15.77 7.35 -16.52
CA LEU A 277 15.06 7.18 -17.77
C LEU A 277 13.62 6.75 -17.53
N VAL A 278 12.73 7.15 -18.43
CA VAL A 278 11.35 6.71 -18.49
C VAL A 278 11.21 5.76 -19.67
N LEU A 279 10.66 4.58 -19.40
CA LEU A 279 10.35 3.56 -20.39
C LEU A 279 8.88 3.64 -20.76
N ASP A 280 8.58 3.51 -22.05
CA ASP A 280 7.24 3.15 -22.51
C ASP A 280 7.06 1.65 -22.39
N VAL A 281 5.95 1.25 -21.78
CA VAL A 281 5.60 -0.12 -21.50
C VAL A 281 4.29 -0.46 -22.21
N ASP A 282 4.33 -1.52 -23.02
CA ASP A 282 3.19 -1.95 -23.83
C ASP A 282 2.26 -2.79 -22.98
N THR A 283 1.12 -2.20 -22.64
CA THR A 283 0.06 -2.86 -21.88
C THR A 283 -1.02 -3.46 -22.79
N SER A 284 -0.90 -3.35 -24.12
CA SER A 284 -1.94 -3.81 -25.06
C SER A 284 -2.14 -5.34 -25.07
N GLY A 285 -1.09 -6.08 -24.70
CA GLY A 285 -1.13 -7.54 -24.51
C GLY A 285 -1.63 -7.97 -23.13
N GLN A 286 -1.85 -7.05 -22.19
CA GLN A 286 -2.35 -7.39 -20.86
C GLN A 286 -3.88 -7.57 -20.89
N VAL A 287 -4.28 -8.83 -20.99
CA VAL A 287 -5.69 -9.24 -20.88
C VAL A 287 -6.09 -9.58 -19.43
N ASP A 288 -5.10 -9.69 -18.53
CA ASP A 288 -5.27 -10.09 -17.12
C ASP A 288 -4.30 -9.30 -16.21
N ASN A 289 -4.84 -8.67 -15.16
CA ASN A 289 -4.09 -7.90 -14.15
C ASN A 289 -3.14 -8.76 -13.29
N ARG A 290 -3.21 -10.09 -13.40
CA ARG A 290 -2.30 -11.02 -12.71
C ARG A 290 -0.99 -11.26 -13.46
N ILE A 291 -0.94 -10.92 -14.75
CA ILE A 291 0.28 -11.06 -15.55
C ILE A 291 1.13 -9.82 -15.29
N PRO A 292 2.35 -9.94 -14.73
CA PRO A 292 3.21 -8.79 -14.51
C PRO A 292 3.42 -8.03 -15.82
N VAL A 293 3.42 -6.69 -15.75
CA VAL A 293 3.92 -5.91 -16.88
C VAL A 293 5.43 -6.11 -16.91
N ASP A 294 5.94 -6.65 -18.01
CA ASP A 294 7.34 -7.04 -18.14
C ASP A 294 8.08 -6.13 -19.12
N ALA A 295 8.79 -5.11 -18.63
CA ALA A 295 9.61 -4.21 -19.45
C ALA A 295 11.07 -4.69 -19.58
N SER A 296 11.31 -6.01 -19.52
CA SER A 296 12.65 -6.60 -19.65
C SER A 296 13.38 -6.14 -20.93
N GLY A 297 14.68 -5.93 -20.79
CA GLY A 297 15.55 -5.66 -21.93
C GLY A 297 17.01 -5.44 -21.54
N THR A 298 17.85 -5.27 -22.55
CA THR A 298 19.28 -5.02 -22.38
C THR A 298 19.56 -3.53 -22.56
N PHE A 299 20.18 -2.93 -21.57
CA PHE A 299 20.71 -1.57 -21.62
C PHE A 299 22.20 -1.62 -21.93
N GLU A 300 22.64 -0.86 -22.91
CA GLU A 300 24.05 -0.75 -23.30
C GLU A 300 24.54 0.68 -23.09
N PHE A 301 25.66 0.79 -22.39
CA PHE A 301 26.34 2.05 -22.07
C PHE A 301 27.73 2.01 -22.68
N TYR A 302 28.11 3.06 -23.42
CA TYR A 302 29.40 3.12 -24.09
C TYR A 302 30.31 4.16 -23.45
N PHE A 303 31.58 3.81 -23.31
CA PHE A 303 32.60 4.62 -22.67
C PHE A 303 33.84 4.70 -23.54
N THR A 304 34.49 5.84 -23.53
CA THR A 304 35.83 6.03 -24.09
C THR A 304 36.86 5.95 -22.96
N THR A 305 37.88 5.12 -23.15
CA THR A 305 38.99 4.99 -22.20
C THR A 305 40.06 6.04 -22.51
N TYR A 306 40.54 6.72 -21.49
CA TYR A 306 41.63 7.69 -21.57
C TYR A 306 42.78 7.26 -20.65
N GLY A 307 44.00 7.43 -21.13
CA GLY A 307 45.23 7.30 -20.36
C GLY A 307 45.75 8.67 -19.97
N CYS A 308 45.97 8.90 -18.69
CA CYS A 308 46.23 10.22 -18.11
C CYS A 308 47.46 10.20 -17.21
N GLN A 309 48.15 11.34 -17.09
CA GLN A 309 49.20 11.47 -16.08
C GLN A 309 48.59 11.66 -14.69
N LEU A 310 49.20 11.00 -13.71
CA LEU A 310 48.77 11.03 -12.32
C LEU A 310 49.71 11.92 -11.50
N THR A 311 49.16 12.92 -10.80
CA THR A 311 49.90 13.73 -9.82
C THR A 311 49.16 13.68 -8.48
N ASN A 312 49.83 13.21 -7.42
CA ASN A 312 49.22 13.07 -6.08
C ASN A 312 47.88 12.31 -6.06
N ASN A 313 47.77 11.20 -6.80
CA ASN A 313 46.55 10.41 -6.95
C ASN A 313 45.34 11.17 -7.54
N VAL A 314 45.61 12.20 -8.33
CA VAL A 314 44.60 12.92 -9.11
C VAL A 314 45.04 12.93 -10.56
N PHE A 315 44.11 12.65 -11.48
CA PHE A 315 44.39 12.71 -12.91
C PHE A 315 44.45 14.16 -13.39
N ASP A 316 45.51 14.50 -14.12
CA ASP A 316 45.55 15.73 -14.90
C ASP A 316 44.81 15.50 -16.23
N LYS A 317 43.53 15.92 -16.25
CA LYS A 317 42.65 15.77 -17.42
C LYS A 317 43.20 16.42 -18.69
N GLY A 318 44.08 17.43 -18.56
CA GLY A 318 44.74 18.09 -19.69
C GLY A 318 45.81 17.23 -20.39
N THR A 319 46.26 16.15 -19.74
CA THR A 319 47.27 15.22 -20.28
C THR A 319 46.67 13.93 -20.83
N CYS A 320 45.36 13.77 -20.76
CA CYS A 320 44.69 12.55 -21.11
C CYS A 320 44.63 12.34 -22.62
N GLU A 321 45.06 11.17 -23.09
CA GLU A 321 44.93 10.74 -24.47
C GLU A 321 44.04 9.51 -24.55
N GLN A 322 43.24 9.40 -25.61
CA GLN A 322 42.36 8.25 -25.80
C GLN A 322 43.20 6.98 -25.98
N VAL A 323 42.86 5.94 -25.21
CA VAL A 323 43.52 4.63 -25.28
C VAL A 323 42.59 3.64 -25.97
N GLY A 324 43.04 3.17 -27.14
CA GLY A 324 42.25 2.26 -27.99
C GLY A 324 41.26 3.00 -28.90
N THR A 325 40.74 2.29 -29.91
CA THR A 325 39.82 2.86 -30.90
C THR A 325 38.37 2.46 -30.71
N ASP A 326 38.13 1.33 -30.03
CA ASP A 326 36.77 0.82 -29.81
C ASP A 326 36.24 1.28 -28.44
N PRO A 327 35.01 1.80 -28.35
CA PRO A 327 34.42 2.18 -27.08
C PRO A 327 34.18 0.93 -26.23
N ALA A 328 34.44 1.05 -24.93
CA ALA A 328 34.12 0.02 -23.98
C ALA A 328 32.59 -0.03 -23.76
N LYS A 329 32.02 -1.22 -23.87
CA LYS A 329 30.57 -1.44 -23.69
C LYS A 329 30.30 -2.10 -22.35
N ILE A 330 29.40 -1.51 -21.58
CA ILE A 330 28.79 -2.12 -20.40
C ILE A 330 27.35 -2.44 -20.77
N SER A 331 26.96 -3.71 -20.63
CA SER A 331 25.60 -4.17 -20.90
C SER A 331 24.95 -4.63 -19.60
N ALA A 332 23.78 -4.09 -19.27
CA ALA A 332 22.95 -4.51 -18.16
C ALA A 332 21.66 -5.13 -18.69
N LEU A 333 21.49 -6.44 -18.52
CA LEU A 333 20.18 -7.08 -18.69
C LEU A 333 19.36 -6.77 -17.44
N ILE A 334 18.24 -6.07 -17.63
CA ILE A 334 17.34 -5.65 -16.56
C ILE A 334 15.99 -6.27 -16.84
N THR A 335 15.54 -7.12 -15.92
CA THR A 335 14.16 -7.57 -15.90
C THR A 335 13.35 -6.62 -15.04
N ILE A 336 12.32 -5.98 -15.61
CA ILE A 336 11.40 -5.12 -14.86
C ILE A 336 10.05 -5.82 -14.86
N GLN A 337 9.74 -6.49 -13.77
CA GLN A 337 8.41 -7.05 -13.57
C GLN A 337 7.69 -6.22 -12.52
N THR A 338 6.76 -5.39 -12.96
CA THR A 338 5.80 -4.77 -12.06
C THR A 338 4.65 -5.74 -11.87
N THR A 339 4.64 -6.41 -10.73
CA THR A 339 3.47 -7.13 -10.25
C THR A 339 2.63 -6.16 -9.45
N VAL A 340 1.40 -5.90 -9.88
CA VAL A 340 0.36 -5.48 -8.94
C VAL A 340 0.03 -6.75 -8.15
N PHE A 341 0.58 -6.88 -6.94
CA PHE A 341 0.12 -7.91 -6.03
C PHE A 341 -1.30 -7.56 -5.59
N ILE A 342 -2.29 -8.10 -6.29
CA ILE A 342 -3.57 -8.42 -5.66
C ILE A 342 -3.42 -9.85 -5.18
N GLN A 343 -2.78 -9.97 -4.03
CA GLN A 343 -2.68 -11.23 -3.33
C GLN A 343 -3.91 -11.36 -2.44
N ASP A 344 -4.97 -11.98 -2.97
CA ASP A 344 -5.92 -12.71 -2.13
C ASP A 344 -5.27 -14.07 -1.89
N LEU A 345 -4.44 -14.15 -0.86
CA LEU A 345 -3.93 -15.42 -0.34
C LEU A 345 -5.12 -16.10 0.32
N GLU A 346 -5.42 -17.31 -0.13
CA GLU A 346 -6.43 -18.21 0.44
C GLU A 346 -6.80 -17.91 1.91
N ASP A 347 -8.08 -17.57 2.10
CA ASP A 347 -8.83 -17.48 3.37
C ASP A 347 -8.40 -16.42 4.40
N ASP A 348 -8.22 -15.16 3.99
CA ASP A 348 -8.25 -14.03 4.93
C ASP A 348 -9.70 -13.73 5.38
N GLN A 349 -10.22 -14.56 6.27
CA GLN A 349 -11.27 -14.11 7.18
C GLN A 349 -10.69 -13.00 8.06
N VAL A 350 -10.97 -11.74 7.71
CA VAL A 350 -10.58 -10.59 8.55
C VAL A 350 -11.19 -10.77 9.94
N THR A 351 -10.36 -11.09 10.92
CA THR A 351 -10.74 -11.21 12.33
C THR A 351 -10.36 -9.92 13.03
N ILE A 352 -11.36 -9.05 13.23
CA ILE A 352 -11.23 -7.81 13.99
C ILE A 352 -11.39 -8.14 15.47
N ILE A 353 -10.30 -8.35 16.21
CA ILE A 353 -10.39 -8.60 17.65
C ILE A 353 -10.38 -7.25 18.37
N LEU A 354 -11.53 -6.84 18.91
CA LEU A 354 -11.60 -5.71 19.83
C LEU A 354 -11.06 -6.18 21.19
N GLU A 355 -9.79 -5.89 21.48
CA GLU A 355 -9.12 -6.32 22.72
C GLU A 355 -9.48 -5.45 23.94
N SER A 356 -9.70 -4.15 23.75
CA SER A 356 -10.16 -3.25 24.81
C SER A 356 -10.84 -1.99 24.23
N LEU A 357 -11.73 -1.40 25.03
CA LEU A 357 -12.34 -0.10 24.75
C LEU A 357 -11.82 0.90 25.78
N THR A 358 -11.13 1.95 25.33
CA THR A 358 -10.64 3.01 26.21
C THR A 358 -11.38 4.31 25.96
N GLY A 359 -11.75 5.00 27.04
CA GLY A 359 -12.33 6.34 26.99
C GLY A 359 -11.29 7.39 26.61
N ALA A 360 -11.72 8.62 26.37
CA ALA A 360 -10.86 9.74 25.98
C ALA A 360 -9.72 10.04 27.00
N GLU A 361 -9.87 9.60 28.25
CA GLU A 361 -8.87 9.71 29.32
C GLU A 361 -8.11 8.40 29.60
N ASN A 362 -8.07 7.47 28.65
CA ASN A 362 -7.45 6.15 28.82
C ASN A 362 -8.10 5.27 29.91
N GLU A 363 -9.34 5.57 30.28
CA GLU A 363 -10.16 4.76 31.18
C GLU A 363 -10.58 3.47 30.48
N ASP A 364 -10.34 2.32 31.10
CA ASP A 364 -10.86 1.04 30.62
C ASP A 364 -12.40 1.01 30.74
N LEU A 365 -13.08 0.99 29.59
CA LEU A 365 -14.54 0.96 29.49
C LEU A 365 -15.11 -0.47 29.52
N SER A 366 -14.24 -1.49 29.46
CA SER A 366 -14.62 -2.90 29.55
C SER A 366 -14.89 -3.34 30.99
N TYR A 367 -14.27 -2.67 31.96
CA TYR A 367 -14.56 -2.83 33.39
C TYR A 367 -15.41 -1.66 33.88
N GLY A 368 -16.56 -1.95 34.48
CA GLY A 368 -17.62 -1.01 34.85
C GLY A 368 -17.30 0.08 35.89
N THR A 369 -16.05 0.56 35.97
CA THR A 369 -15.61 1.61 36.90
C THR A 369 -15.33 2.96 36.23
N GLY A 370 -15.24 3.04 34.90
CA GLY A 370 -15.11 4.30 34.16
C GLY A 370 -16.43 5.06 34.06
N SER A 371 -16.37 6.39 34.14
CA SER A 371 -17.57 7.24 34.01
C SER A 371 -18.09 7.13 32.58
N ARG A 372 -19.13 6.32 32.37
CA ARG A 372 -19.77 6.13 31.06
C ARG A 372 -20.35 7.46 30.57
N GLY A 373 -19.58 8.17 29.76
CA GLY A 373 -20.01 9.39 29.10
C GLY A 373 -21.18 9.07 28.18
N VAL A 374 -22.38 9.43 28.61
CA VAL A 374 -23.58 9.40 27.78
C VAL A 374 -23.50 10.60 26.85
N ALA A 375 -23.40 10.38 25.54
CA ALA A 375 -23.69 11.45 24.60
C ALA A 375 -25.20 11.71 24.68
N HIS A 376 -25.57 12.88 25.21
CA HIS A 376 -26.93 13.40 25.13
C HIS A 376 -27.22 13.96 23.72
#